data_AF-A0A260ZS68-F1
#
_entry.id   AF-A0A260ZS68-F1
#
_cell.length_a   1.000
_cell.length_b   1.000
_cell.length_c   1.000
_cell.angle_alpha   90.00
_cell.angle_beta   90.00
_cell.angle_gamma   90.00
#
_symmetry.space_group_name_H-M   'P 1'
#
loop_
_entity.id
_entity.type
_entity.pdbx_description
1 polymer ?
#
loop_
_entity_poly.entity_id
_entity_poly.type
_entity_poly.pdbx_seq_one_letter_code
_entity_poly.pdbx_strand_id
1 'polypeptide(L)'
;MEKFIVGVAATASTLACLVMVITIPQLYNTILEVHDEVLDGVSVFRMETDAAWTDMMDIQITVTPPSKPRKAQFSNVVLYKRELL
;
A
#
# COMPACT_ATOMS: atom_id res chain seq x y z
N MET A 1 12.74 -51.48 -23.40
CA MET A 1 12.86 -50.00 -23.44
C MET A 1 11.63 -49.30 -22.87
N GLU A 2 10.42 -49.66 -23.29
CA GLU A 2 9.16 -49.01 -22.84
C GLU A 2 9.01 -48.85 -21.32
N LYS A 3 9.23 -49.91 -20.54
CA LYS A 3 9.12 -49.87 -19.07
C LYS A 3 10.11 -48.91 -18.40
N PHE A 4 11.28 -48.69 -19.00
CA PHE A 4 12.28 -47.77 -18.48
C PHE A 4 11.85 -46.32 -18.71
N ILE A 5 11.31 -46.02 -19.90
CA ILE A 5 10.77 -44.70 -20.24
C ILE A 5 9.57 -44.37 -19.34
N VAL A 6 8.68 -45.33 -19.13
CA VAL A 6 7.52 -45.16 -18.23
C VAL A 6 7.97 -44.93 -16.79
N GLY A 7 8.98 -45.67 -16.31
CA GLY A 7 9.54 -45.46 -14.97
C GLY A 7 10.15 -44.07 -14.79
N VAL A 8 10.97 -43.63 -15.75
CA VAL A 8 11.57 -42.28 -15.73
C VAL A 8 10.48 -41.21 -15.75
N ALA A 9 9.48 -41.33 -16.63
CA ALA A 9 8.39 -40.38 -16.71
C ALA A 9 7.57 -40.30 -15.41
N ALA A 10 7.27 -41.44 -14.79
CA ALA A 10 6.56 -41.49 -13.51
C ALA A 10 7.36 -40.83 -12.38
N THR A 11 8.67 -41.09 -12.31
CA THR A 11 9.53 -40.44 -11.31
C THR A 11 9.66 -38.93 -11.55
N ALA A 12 9.77 -38.49 -12.80
CA ALA A 12 9.82 -37.07 -13.13
C ALA A 12 8.50 -36.35 -12.76
N SER A 13 7.35 -36.96 -13.05
CA SER A 13 6.05 -36.39 -12.72
C SER A 13 5.83 -36.31 -11.21
N THR A 14 6.19 -37.35 -10.45
CA THR A 14 6.07 -37.34 -8.98
C THR A 14 6.97 -36.27 -8.36
N LEU A 15 8.21 -36.12 -8.84
CA LEU A 15 9.11 -35.04 -8.42
C LEU A 15 8.54 -33.66 -8.74
N ALA A 16 7.96 -33.46 -9.92
CA ALA A 16 7.34 -32.19 -10.29
C ALA A 16 6.16 -31.86 -9.36
N CYS A 17 5.32 -32.84 -9.01
CA CYS A 17 4.23 -32.65 -8.04
C CYS A 17 4.77 -32.28 -6.66
N LEU A 18 5.84 -32.93 -6.19
CA LEU A 18 6.46 -32.62 -4.89
C LEU A 18 7.02 -31.19 -4.86
N VAL A 19 7.68 -30.76 -5.93
CA VAL A 19 8.17 -29.37 -6.05
C VAL A 19 7.00 -28.40 -5.94
N MET A 20 5.90 -28.63 -6.65
CA MET A 20 4.73 -27.75 -6.57
C MET A 20 4.13 -27.68 -5.16
N VAL A 21 4.04 -28.82 -4.47
CA VAL A 21 3.51 -28.87 -3.09
C VAL A 21 4.38 -28.06 -2.13
N ILE A 22 5.69 -27.97 -2.36
CA ILE A 22 6.62 -27.19 -1.52
C ILE A 22 6.62 -25.71 -1.91
N THR A 23 6.66 -25.39 -3.21
CA THR A 23 6.76 -24.01 -3.70
C THR A 23 5.50 -23.20 -3.42
N ILE A 24 4.31 -23.80 -3.45
CA ILE A 24 3.05 -23.11 -3.20
C ILE A 24 3.01 -22.47 -1.79
N PRO A 25 3.24 -23.22 -0.68
CA PRO A 25 3.34 -22.63 0.66
C PRO A 25 4.38 -21.52 0.76
N GLN A 26 5.55 -21.71 0.14
CA GLN A 26 6.61 -20.70 0.16
C GLN A 26 6.16 -19.39 -0.49
N LEU A 27 5.52 -19.47 -1.67
CA LEU A 27 4.98 -18.31 -2.36
C LEU A 27 3.89 -17.61 -1.55
N TYR A 28 2.98 -18.37 -0.92
CA TYR A 28 1.95 -17.77 -0.05
C TYR A 28 2.56 -17.00 1.12
N ASN A 29 3.59 -17.56 1.78
CA ASN A 29 4.26 -16.87 2.87
C ASN A 29 4.96 -15.60 2.39
N THR A 30 5.68 -15.65 1.26
CA THR A 30 6.32 -14.46 0.68
C THR A 30 5.30 -13.37 0.30
N ILE A 31 4.14 -13.75 -0.26
CA ILE A 31 3.08 -12.79 -0.58
C ILE A 31 2.54 -12.13 0.68
N LEU A 32 2.30 -12.89 1.75
CA LEU A 32 1.82 -12.35 3.01
C LEU A 32 2.83 -11.39 3.65
N GLU A 33 4.11 -11.76 3.65
CA GLU A 33 5.20 -10.91 4.14
C GLU A 33 5.28 -9.58 3.38
N VAL A 34 5.30 -9.62 2.05
CA VAL A 34 5.35 -8.41 1.21
C VAL A 34 4.07 -7.58 1.35
N HIS A 35 2.91 -8.22 1.50
CA HIS A 35 1.65 -7.52 1.72
C HIS A 35 1.69 -6.71 3.02
N ASP A 36 2.17 -7.32 4.11
CA ASP A 36 2.30 -6.65 5.40
C ASP A 36 3.36 -5.54 5.35
N GLU A 37 4.48 -5.76 4.65
CA GLU A 37 5.51 -4.74 4.42
C GLU A 37 4.96 -3.52 3.65
N VAL A 38 4.15 -3.73 2.60
CA VAL A 38 3.54 -2.62 1.84
C VAL A 38 2.54 -1.86 2.70
N LEU A 39 1.72 -2.56 3.50
CA LEU A 39 0.78 -1.91 4.40
C LEU A 39 1.49 -1.07 5.47
N ASP A 40 2.56 -1.61 6.06
CA ASP A 40 3.39 -0.89 7.02
C ASP A 40 4.09 0.31 6.37
N GLY A 41 4.70 0.11 5.20
CA GLY A 41 5.37 1.15 4.43
C GLY A 41 4.45 2.31 4.01
N VAL A 42 3.20 2.03 3.62
CA VAL A 42 2.22 3.10 3.33
C VAL A 42 1.86 3.89 4.59
N SER A 43 1.79 3.22 5.75
CA SER A 43 1.52 3.88 7.03
C SER A 43 2.68 4.78 7.47
N VAL A 44 3.92 4.31 7.30
CA VAL A 44 5.14 5.07 7.56
C VAL A 44 5.27 6.24 6.58
N PHE A 45 5.05 6.01 5.29
CA PHE A 45 5.08 7.07 4.28
C PHE A 45 4.05 8.17 4.56
N ARG A 46 2.85 7.81 5.04
CA ARG A 46 1.85 8.80 5.44
C ARG A 46 2.31 9.60 6.66
N MET A 47 2.87 8.93 7.66
CA MET A 47 3.41 9.60 8.86
C MET A 47 4.55 10.56 8.50
N GLU A 48 5.50 10.11 7.68
CA GLU A 48 6.62 10.92 7.21
C GLU A 48 6.17 12.08 6.33
N THR A 49 5.19 11.87 5.44
CA THR A 49 4.66 12.93 4.57
C THR A 49 3.85 13.95 5.37
N ASP A 50 2.99 13.52 6.30
CA ASP A 50 2.24 14.43 7.17
C ASP A 50 3.19 15.23 8.11
N ALA A 51 4.27 14.61 8.58
CA ALA A 51 5.31 15.28 9.37
C ALA A 51 6.09 16.30 8.53
N ALA A 52 6.57 15.92 7.35
CA ALA A 52 7.25 16.83 6.43
C ALA A 52 6.34 17.98 5.97
N TRP A 53 5.04 17.74 5.79
CA TRP A 53 4.05 18.77 5.50
C TRP A 53 3.86 19.73 6.67
N THR A 54 3.82 19.21 7.91
CA THR A 54 3.72 20.04 9.11
C THR A 54 4.95 20.93 9.28
N ASP A 55 6.15 20.37 9.12
CA ASP A 55 7.41 21.12 9.21
C ASP A 55 7.52 22.18 8.10
N MET A 56 7.10 21.84 6.87
CA MET A 56 7.02 22.80 5.75
C MET A 56 6.01 23.93 6.01
N MET A 57 4.87 23.61 6.63
CA MET A 57 3.86 24.60 7.02
C MET A 57 4.36 25.49 8.18
N ASP A 58 5.19 24.98 9.09
CA ASP A 58 5.77 25.75 10.20
C ASP A 58 6.83 26.75 9.71
N ILE A 59 7.60 26.40 8.67
CA ILE A 59 8.50 27.34 7.98
C ILE A 59 7.71 28.48 7.31
N GLN A 60 6.52 28.22 6.78
CA GLN A 60 5.66 29.27 6.20
C GLN A 60 5.08 30.24 7.24
N ILE A 61 5.07 29.88 8.53
CA ILE A 61 4.66 30.78 9.62
C ILE A 61 5.79 31.75 9.99
N THR A 62 7.06 31.42 9.72
CA THR A 62 8.21 32.23 10.12
C THR A 62 8.56 33.35 9.12
N VAL A 63 8.11 33.24 7.86
CA VAL A 63 8.42 34.24 6.80
C VAL A 63 7.21 35.10 6.40
N THR A 64 6.06 34.94 7.07
CA THR A 64 4.87 35.76 6.77
C THR A 64 4.66 36.82 7.87
N PRO A 65 4.65 38.13 7.55
CA PRO A 65 4.49 39.19 8.54
C PRO A 65 3.17 39.07 9.33
N PRO A 66 3.15 39.44 10.62
CA PRO A 66 1.99 39.32 11.47
C PRO A 66 0.98 40.45 11.21
N SER A 67 0.22 40.40 10.11
CA SER A 67 -1.04 41.16 10.00
C SER A 67 -1.81 40.86 8.71
N LYS A 68 -2.63 39.81 8.71
CA LYS A 68 -3.97 39.91 8.11
C LYS A 68 -4.89 38.80 8.63
N PRO A 69 -6.06 39.13 9.21
CA PRO A 69 -7.03 38.12 9.60
C PRO A 69 -7.45 37.34 8.35
N ARG A 70 -7.36 36.01 8.44
CA ARG A 70 -7.77 35.05 7.42
C ARG A 70 -9.27 35.19 7.19
N LYS A 71 -9.70 36.09 6.30
CA LYS A 71 -11.07 36.08 5.77
C LYS A 71 -11.22 34.74 5.05
N ALA A 72 -12.09 33.86 5.56
CA ALA A 72 -12.39 32.60 4.93
C ALA A 72 -12.81 32.84 3.47
N GLN A 73 -11.96 32.45 2.52
CA GLN A 73 -12.19 32.62 1.08
C GLN A 73 -13.34 31.73 0.57
N PHE A 74 -13.87 30.85 1.43
CA PHE A 74 -14.92 29.89 1.12
C PHE A 74 -16.11 29.96 2.09
N SER A 75 -16.45 31.14 2.63
CA SER A 75 -17.71 31.28 3.40
C SER A 75 -18.97 31.05 2.55
N ASN A 76 -18.83 30.96 1.22
CA ASN A 76 -19.95 30.84 0.28
C ASN A 76 -20.00 29.47 -0.42
N VAL A 77 -19.19 28.48 -0.01
CA VAL A 77 -19.19 27.12 -0.61
C VAL A 77 -20.15 26.16 0.10
N VAL A 78 -20.79 26.59 1.19
CA VAL A 78 -21.98 25.88 1.69
C VAL A 78 -23.13 26.20 0.77
N LEU A 79 -23.20 25.44 -0.32
CA LEU A 79 -24.33 25.37 -1.23
C LEU A 79 -25.60 25.18 -0.41
N TYR A 80 -26.50 26.13 -0.61
CA TYR A 80 -27.87 26.20 -0.12
C TYR A 80 -28.55 24.83 -0.20
N LYS A 81 -28.64 24.13 0.94
CA LYS A 81 -29.46 22.93 1.04
C LYS A 81 -30.25 22.95 2.33
N ARG A 82 -31.27 23.80 2.35
CA ARG A 82 -32.51 23.69 3.14
C ARG A 82 -33.41 24.86 2.76
N GLU A 83 -34.60 24.53 2.30
CA GLU A 83 -35.85 25.32 2.25
C GLU A 83 -36.63 24.88 1.01
N LEU A 84 -37.17 23.65 1.05
CA LEU A 84 -38.31 23.22 0.25
C LEU A 84 -39.03 22.13 1.05
N LEU A 85 -39.73 22.58 2.08
CA LEU A 85 -41.07 22.14 2.51
C LEU A 85 -41.56 23.10 3.60
#